data_AF-A0A7G8Q3Y8-F1
#
_entry.id   AF-A0A7G8Q3Y8-F1
#
_cell.length_a   1.000
_cell.length_b   1.000
_cell.length_c   1.000
_cell.angle_alpha   90.00
_cell.angle_beta   90.00
_cell.angle_gamma   90.00
#
_symmetry.space_group_name_H-M   'P 1'
#
loop_
_entity.id
_entity.type
_entity.pdbx_description
1 polymer ?
#
loop_
_entity_poly.entity_id
_entity_poly.type
_entity_poly.pdbx_seq_one_letter_code
_entity_poly.pdbx_strand_id
1 'polypeptide(L)'
;MSLYSYRFPRLAPRHEVVERYMQVDLEAAVAQALRAARAFLAFARRAAEDGALPLALAASMADGARQAVVALQRALAGESVARSPLAMSVLRHCMVDLDTLHELSELLQHHDMTPRNTLHLANAMRDTAEKAVKGLLGVQGMLGEE
;
A
#
# COMPACT_ATOMS: atom_id res chain seq x y z
N MET A 1 -63.98 -29.68 -17.42
CA MET A 1 -62.99 -30.29 -16.49
C MET A 1 -61.68 -29.54 -16.62
N SER A 2 -60.98 -29.38 -15.49
CA SER A 2 -60.12 -28.24 -15.11
C SER A 2 -58.89 -27.97 -15.98
N LEU A 3 -58.72 -26.70 -16.38
CA LEU A 3 -57.46 -26.14 -16.91
C LEU A 3 -56.63 -25.62 -15.73
N TYR A 4 -55.61 -26.37 -15.32
CA TYR A 4 -54.58 -25.86 -14.39
C TYR A 4 -53.49 -25.13 -15.19
N SER A 5 -53.69 -23.83 -15.43
CA SER A 5 -52.60 -22.95 -15.89
C SER A 5 -51.76 -22.51 -14.70
N TYR A 6 -50.64 -23.20 -14.48
CA TYR A 6 -49.58 -22.75 -13.58
C TYR A 6 -48.97 -21.43 -14.09
N ARG A 7 -49.32 -20.32 -13.45
CA ARG A 7 -48.58 -19.04 -13.59
C ARG A 7 -47.35 -19.11 -12.69
N PHE A 8 -46.18 -19.32 -13.28
CA PHE A 8 -44.92 -19.03 -12.62
C PHE A 8 -44.79 -17.51 -12.41
N PRO A 9 -44.47 -17.03 -11.18
CA PRO A 9 -44.07 -15.64 -11.01
C PRO A 9 -42.72 -15.44 -11.70
N ARG A 10 -42.66 -14.48 -12.64
CA ARG A 10 -41.41 -13.98 -13.19
C ARG A 10 -40.59 -13.39 -12.05
N LEU A 11 -39.58 -14.14 -11.59
CA LEU A 11 -38.48 -13.59 -10.82
C LEU A 11 -37.74 -12.63 -11.74
N ALA A 12 -37.96 -11.33 -11.53
CA ALA A 12 -37.09 -10.31 -12.10
C ALA A 12 -35.65 -10.58 -11.60
N PRO A 13 -34.62 -10.54 -12.47
CA PRO A 13 -33.25 -10.66 -11.99
C PRO A 13 -32.91 -9.40 -11.19
N ARG A 14 -33.01 -9.52 -9.86
CA ARG A 14 -32.34 -8.64 -8.89
C ARG A 14 -30.84 -8.95 -8.91
N HIS A 15 -30.14 -8.48 -9.93
CA HIS A 15 -28.69 -8.42 -9.93
C HIS A 15 -28.23 -7.14 -10.62
N GLU A 16 -28.73 -5.99 -10.15
CA GLU A 16 -27.82 -4.86 -10.00
C GLU A 16 -26.88 -5.25 -8.86
N VAL A 17 -25.83 -5.98 -9.22
CA VAL A 17 -24.59 -5.98 -8.44
C VAL A 17 -24.14 -4.53 -8.52
N VAL A 18 -24.55 -3.76 -7.52
CA VAL A 18 -23.98 -2.45 -7.27
C VAL A 18 -22.54 -2.74 -6.88
N GLU A 19 -21.66 -2.88 -7.87
CA GLU A 19 -20.24 -2.61 -7.73
C GLU A 19 -20.14 -1.14 -7.33
N ARG A 20 -20.40 -0.88 -6.05
CA ARG A 20 -19.76 0.24 -5.37
C ARG A 20 -18.28 -0.12 -5.42
N TYR A 21 -17.62 0.22 -6.52
CA TYR A 21 -16.21 0.51 -6.51
C TYR A 21 -16.04 1.49 -5.36
N MET A 22 -15.56 1.00 -4.21
CA MET A 22 -15.08 1.87 -3.15
C MET A 22 -13.96 2.66 -3.82
N GLN A 23 -14.30 3.85 -4.28
CA GLN A 23 -13.34 4.83 -4.74
C GLN A 23 -12.48 5.10 -3.51
N VAL A 24 -11.28 4.53 -3.51
CA VAL A 24 -10.36 4.70 -2.39
C VAL A 24 -9.91 6.15 -2.48
N ASP A 25 -10.31 6.93 -1.48
CA ASP A 25 -9.86 8.30 -1.32
C ASP A 25 -8.32 8.34 -1.32
N LEU A 26 -7.74 9.18 -2.16
CA LEU A 26 -6.30 9.33 -2.26
C LEU A 26 -5.69 9.84 -0.97
N GLU A 27 -6.36 10.74 -0.26
CA GLU A 27 -5.83 11.22 1.01
C GLU A 27 -5.69 10.06 2.00
N ALA A 28 -6.71 9.20 2.09
CA ALA A 28 -6.66 7.98 2.89
C ALA A 28 -5.56 7.01 2.41
N ALA A 29 -5.38 6.83 1.10
CA ALA A 29 -4.34 5.96 0.54
C ALA A 29 -2.93 6.49 0.85
N VAL A 30 -2.71 7.81 0.71
CA VAL A 30 -1.46 8.49 1.06
C VAL A 30 -1.18 8.38 2.56
N ALA A 31 -2.20 8.56 3.40
CA ALA A 31 -2.07 8.39 4.85
C ALA A 31 -1.70 6.95 5.23
N GLN A 32 -2.27 5.94 4.56
CA GLN A 32 -1.90 4.54 4.76
C GLN A 32 -0.45 4.28 4.34
N ALA A 33 -0.05 4.77 3.16
CA ALA A 33 1.33 4.68 2.68
C ALA A 33 2.34 5.35 3.64
N LEU A 34 2.00 6.51 4.19
CA LEU A 34 2.82 7.19 5.20
C LEU A 34 3.00 6.36 6.46
N ARG A 35 1.92 5.71 6.94
CA ARG A 35 2.00 4.82 8.11
C ARG A 35 2.93 3.65 7.84
N ALA A 36 2.81 3.00 6.68
CA ALA A 36 3.69 1.91 6.29
C ALA A 36 5.16 2.37 6.23
N ALA A 37 5.45 3.45 5.48
CA ALA A 37 6.81 3.96 5.35
C ALA A 37 7.43 4.39 6.70
N ARG A 38 6.65 5.02 7.59
CA ARG A 38 7.12 5.36 8.96
C ARG A 38 7.39 4.14 9.81
N ALA A 39 6.56 3.10 9.71
CA ALA A 39 6.81 1.84 10.40
C ALA A 39 8.11 1.20 9.90
N PHE A 40 8.38 1.25 8.59
CA PHE A 40 9.63 0.76 8.01
C PHE A 40 10.85 1.52 8.53
N LEU A 41 10.73 2.83 8.62
CA LEU A 41 11.78 3.68 9.16
C LEU A 41 12.09 3.34 10.62
N ALA A 42 11.07 3.16 11.45
CA ALA A 42 11.24 2.77 12.86
C ALA A 42 11.87 1.38 12.98
N PHE A 43 11.38 0.42 12.20
CA PHE A 43 11.89 -0.95 12.15
C PHE A 43 13.37 -0.99 11.74
N ALA A 44 13.73 -0.28 10.67
CA ALA A 44 15.09 -0.22 10.16
C ALA A 44 16.07 0.44 11.14
N ARG A 45 15.67 1.51 11.82
CA ARG A 45 16.48 2.15 12.87
C ARG A 45 16.75 1.20 14.02
N ARG A 46 15.70 0.52 14.50
CA ARG A 46 15.84 -0.44 15.60
C ARG A 46 16.75 -1.60 15.22
N ALA A 47 16.62 -2.09 13.99
CA ALA A 47 17.48 -3.16 13.48
C ALA A 47 18.95 -2.77 13.36
N ALA A 48 19.23 -1.51 12.99
CA ALA A 48 20.60 -1.00 12.96
C ALA A 48 21.22 -0.87 14.35
N GLU A 49 20.41 -0.55 15.37
CA GLU A 49 20.82 -0.49 16.78
C GLU A 49 21.06 -1.88 17.38
N ASP A 50 20.10 -2.79 17.19
CA ASP A 50 20.11 -4.13 17.82
C ASP A 50 20.96 -5.15 17.03
N GLY A 51 21.31 -4.85 15.79
CA GLY A 51 22.02 -5.77 14.88
C GLY A 51 21.19 -6.98 14.46
N ALA A 52 19.86 -6.92 14.64
CA ALA A 52 18.93 -8.01 14.36
C ALA A 52 17.62 -7.49 13.74
N LEU A 53 17.02 -8.29 12.85
CA LEU A 53 15.75 -8.01 12.19
C LEU A 53 14.73 -9.10 12.58
N PRO A 54 13.73 -8.81 13.43
CA PRO A 54 12.71 -9.79 13.81
C PRO A 54 11.87 -10.24 12.60
N LEU A 55 11.95 -11.53 12.24
CA LEU A 55 11.28 -12.09 11.06
C LEU A 55 9.76 -11.89 11.07
N ALA A 56 9.11 -12.06 12.23
CA ALA A 56 7.67 -11.88 12.35
C ALA A 56 7.23 -10.43 12.04
N LEU A 57 8.06 -9.45 12.42
CA LEU A 57 7.80 -8.06 12.08
C LEU A 57 8.05 -7.83 10.58
N ALA A 58 9.14 -8.37 10.02
CA ALA A 58 9.42 -8.25 8.59
C ALA A 58 8.25 -8.75 7.72
N ALA A 59 7.62 -9.88 8.08
CA ALA A 59 6.43 -10.40 7.39
C ALA A 59 5.23 -9.43 7.43
N SER A 60 4.91 -8.90 8.62
CA SER A 60 3.83 -7.93 8.77
C SER A 60 4.12 -6.62 8.03
N MET A 61 5.38 -6.21 7.98
CA MET A 61 5.83 -5.01 7.29
C MET A 61 5.72 -5.18 5.76
N ALA A 62 6.11 -6.35 5.24
CA ALA A 62 5.95 -6.69 3.83
C ALA A 62 4.48 -6.59 3.39
N ASP A 63 3.56 -7.18 4.16
CA ASP A 63 2.12 -7.12 3.87
C ASP A 63 1.60 -5.67 3.94
N GLY A 64 2.01 -4.91 4.96
CA GLY A 64 1.64 -3.50 5.11
C GLY A 64 2.08 -2.62 3.92
N ALA A 65 3.31 -2.80 3.42
CA ALA A 65 3.80 -2.11 2.23
C ALA A 65 2.99 -2.47 0.99
N ARG A 66 2.75 -3.77 0.76
CA ARG A 66 1.96 -4.24 -0.38
C ARG A 66 0.53 -3.67 -0.35
N GLN A 67 -0.12 -3.69 0.80
CA GLN A 67 -1.47 -3.11 0.95
C GLN A 67 -1.48 -1.61 0.67
N ALA A 68 -0.46 -0.87 1.12
CA ALA A 68 -0.33 0.56 0.82
C ALA A 68 -0.17 0.83 -0.68
N VAL A 69 0.67 0.05 -1.38
CA VAL A 69 0.84 0.18 -2.84
C VAL A 69 -0.47 -0.11 -3.57
N VAL A 70 -1.18 -1.17 -3.19
CA VAL A 70 -2.49 -1.50 -3.78
C VAL A 70 -3.51 -0.38 -3.52
N ALA A 71 -3.53 0.20 -2.32
CA ALA A 71 -4.40 1.32 -2.01
C ALA A 71 -4.10 2.54 -2.90
N LEU A 72 -2.82 2.89 -3.06
CA LEU A 72 -2.40 3.98 -3.96
C LEU A 72 -2.78 3.69 -5.41
N GLN A 73 -2.53 2.48 -5.92
CA GLN A 73 -2.92 2.09 -7.29
C GLN A 73 -4.41 2.26 -7.52
N ARG A 74 -5.25 1.82 -6.57
CA ARG A 74 -6.71 1.96 -6.65
C ARG A 74 -7.14 3.42 -6.62
N ALA A 75 -6.55 4.24 -5.75
CA ALA A 75 -6.84 5.67 -5.65
C ALA A 75 -6.41 6.46 -6.91
N LEU A 76 -5.35 6.02 -7.58
CA LEU A 76 -4.89 6.62 -8.84
C LEU A 76 -5.70 6.17 -10.05
N ALA A 77 -6.21 4.93 -10.05
CA ALA A 77 -7.07 4.42 -11.11
C ALA A 77 -8.51 4.95 -11.02
N GLY A 78 -8.98 5.25 -9.80
CA GLY A 78 -10.38 5.62 -9.54
C GLY A 78 -10.72 7.10 -9.68
N GLU A 79 -9.74 8.01 -9.79
CA GLU A 79 -10.00 9.45 -9.83
C GLU A 79 -9.70 10.04 -11.22
N SER A 80 -10.72 10.66 -11.83
CA SER A 80 -10.64 11.38 -13.11
C SER A 80 -10.27 12.85 -12.97
N VAL A 81 -10.02 13.34 -11.74
CA VAL A 81 -9.75 14.75 -11.46
C VAL A 81 -8.33 15.11 -11.89
N ALA A 82 -8.19 16.28 -12.50
CA ALA A 82 -6.94 16.84 -13.00
C ALA A 82 -5.97 17.14 -11.83
N ARG A 83 -5.31 16.11 -11.32
CA ARG A 83 -4.29 16.24 -10.28
C ARG A 83 -3.00 16.80 -10.86
N SER A 84 -2.25 17.51 -10.03
CA SER A 84 -0.90 17.98 -10.36
C SER A 84 -0.04 16.85 -10.96
N PRO A 85 0.50 17.00 -12.18
CA PRO A 85 1.40 16.01 -12.79
C PRO A 85 2.62 15.71 -11.91
N LEU A 86 3.07 16.71 -11.13
CA LEU A 86 4.14 16.55 -10.16
C LEU A 86 3.74 15.62 -9.02
N ALA A 87 2.57 15.81 -8.41
CA ALA A 87 2.06 14.95 -7.34
C ALA A 87 1.94 13.49 -7.82
N MET A 88 1.40 13.30 -9.03
CA MET A 88 1.29 11.98 -9.66
C MET A 88 2.66 11.32 -9.92
N SER A 89 3.65 12.10 -10.32
CA SER A 89 5.02 11.62 -10.52
C SER A 89 5.67 11.20 -9.19
N VAL A 90 5.52 12.02 -8.15
CA VAL A 90 6.03 11.71 -6.81
C VAL A 90 5.36 10.46 -6.24
N LEU A 91 4.05 10.32 -6.37
CA LEU A 91 3.32 9.12 -5.91
C LEU A 91 3.81 7.84 -6.59
N ARG A 92 4.08 7.88 -7.90
CA ARG A 92 4.66 6.72 -8.60
C ARG A 92 6.03 6.34 -8.06
N HIS A 93 6.90 7.31 -7.77
CA HIS A 93 8.19 7.01 -7.13
C HIS A 93 8.00 6.45 -5.72
N CYS A 94 7.07 7.00 -4.93
CA CYS A 94 6.78 6.47 -3.59
C CYS A 94 6.22 5.04 -3.63
N MET A 95 5.44 4.67 -4.65
CA MET A 95 5.01 3.29 -4.85
C MET A 95 6.20 2.35 -5.11
N VAL A 96 7.14 2.76 -5.97
CA VAL A 96 8.38 1.99 -6.21
C VAL A 96 9.20 1.83 -4.93
N ASP A 97 9.32 2.89 -4.13
CA ASP A 97 10.01 2.83 -2.84
C ASP A 97 9.32 1.85 -1.88
N LEU A 98 7.97 1.85 -1.82
CA LEU A 98 7.20 0.92 -0.99
C LEU A 98 7.30 -0.54 -1.48
N ASP A 99 7.27 -0.78 -2.79
CA ASP A 99 7.49 -2.10 -3.38
C ASP A 99 8.91 -2.60 -3.07
N THR A 100 9.91 -1.71 -3.16
CA THR A 100 11.29 -2.03 -2.75
C THR A 100 11.34 -2.43 -1.27
N LEU A 101 10.64 -1.71 -0.37
CA LEU A 101 10.57 -2.05 1.06
C LEU A 101 9.88 -3.41 1.31
N HIS A 102 8.88 -3.74 0.50
CA HIS A 102 8.24 -5.05 0.50
C HIS A 102 9.24 -6.15 0.12
N GLU A 103 9.93 -6.02 -1.02
CA GLU A 103 10.92 -6.99 -1.49
C GLU A 103 12.07 -7.18 -0.48
N LEU A 104 12.59 -6.09 0.10
CA LEU A 104 13.64 -6.17 1.13
C LEU A 104 13.15 -6.91 2.39
N SER A 105 11.86 -6.78 2.72
CA SER A 105 11.25 -7.54 3.82
C SER A 105 11.02 -9.01 3.50
N GLU A 106 10.72 -9.34 2.24
CA GLU A 106 10.63 -10.74 1.81
C GLU A 106 12.00 -11.41 1.79
N LEU A 107 13.04 -10.68 1.35
CA LEU A 107 14.42 -11.15 1.38
C LEU A 107 14.84 -11.56 2.80
N LEU A 108 14.40 -10.83 3.83
CA LEU A 108 14.62 -11.21 5.23
C LEU A 108 14.01 -12.55 5.62
N GLN A 109 12.83 -12.86 5.08
CA GLN A 109 12.07 -14.05 5.45
C GLN A 109 12.63 -15.31 4.78
N HIS A 110 13.26 -15.16 3.61
CA HIS A 110 13.72 -16.29 2.80
C HIS A 110 15.21 -16.60 2.95
N HIS A 111 15.98 -15.74 3.62
CA HIS A 111 17.42 -15.92 3.74
C HIS A 111 17.90 -15.78 5.18
N ASP A 112 18.76 -16.70 5.59
CA ASP A 112 19.52 -16.57 6.85
C ASP A 112 20.49 -15.40 6.73
N MET A 113 20.19 -14.33 7.47
CA MET A 113 21.02 -13.12 7.45
C MET A 113 22.15 -13.23 8.46
N THR A 114 23.38 -13.00 7.97
CA THR A 114 24.49 -12.67 8.86
C THR A 114 24.27 -11.28 9.47
N PRO A 115 24.80 -10.98 10.67
CA PRO A 115 24.67 -9.65 11.28
C PRO A 115 25.12 -8.50 10.37
N ARG A 116 26.16 -8.73 9.56
CA ARG A 116 26.64 -7.75 8.57
C ARG A 116 25.61 -7.49 7.47
N ASN A 117 25.00 -8.55 6.94
CA ASN A 117 23.96 -8.42 5.91
C ASN A 117 22.70 -7.76 6.48
N THR A 118 22.31 -8.12 7.71
CA THR A 118 21.23 -7.47 8.47
C THR A 118 21.45 -5.96 8.55
N LEU A 119 22.66 -5.52 8.90
CA LEU A 119 22.97 -4.09 8.99
C LEU A 119 22.91 -3.39 7.63
N HIS A 120 23.44 -4.01 6.57
CA HIS A 120 23.34 -3.45 5.22
C HIS A 120 21.89 -3.31 4.77
N LEU A 121 21.07 -4.33 5.05
CA LEU A 121 19.67 -4.34 4.70
C LEU A 121 18.86 -3.32 5.51
N ALA A 122 19.10 -3.22 6.82
CA ALA A 122 18.49 -2.22 7.67
C ALA A 122 18.79 -0.80 7.16
N ASN A 123 20.03 -0.51 6.75
CA ASN A 123 20.37 0.80 6.18
C ASN A 123 19.66 1.03 4.84
N ALA A 124 19.60 0.04 3.94
CA ALA A 124 18.86 0.15 2.69
C ALA A 124 17.37 0.42 2.92
N MET A 125 16.74 -0.32 3.84
CA MET A 125 15.34 -0.11 4.23
C MET A 125 15.12 1.28 4.84
N ARG A 126 16.04 1.75 5.68
CA ARG A 126 15.96 3.09 6.28
C ARG A 126 15.97 4.16 5.19
N ASP A 127 16.96 4.14 4.31
CA ASP A 127 17.16 5.17 3.32
C ASP A 127 16.00 5.20 2.30
N THR A 128 15.47 4.04 1.91
CA THR A 128 14.28 3.93 1.06
C THR A 128 13.01 4.42 1.78
N ALA A 129 12.83 4.08 3.05
CA ALA A 129 11.70 4.56 3.84
C ALA A 129 11.73 6.07 4.06
N GLU A 130 12.90 6.68 4.28
CA GLU A 130 13.03 8.13 4.39
C GLU A 130 12.65 8.86 3.10
N LYS A 131 13.04 8.32 1.94
CA LYS A 131 12.62 8.83 0.63
C LYS A 131 11.11 8.75 0.45
N ALA A 132 10.51 7.59 0.73
CA ALA A 132 9.06 7.39 0.64
C ALA A 132 8.31 8.36 1.56
N VAL A 133 8.71 8.50 2.83
CA VAL A 133 8.09 9.43 3.79
C VAL A 133 8.17 10.87 3.27
N LYS A 134 9.34 11.31 2.80
CA LYS A 134 9.52 12.68 2.30
C LYS A 134 8.63 12.96 1.09
N GLY A 135 8.57 12.02 0.13
CA GLY A 135 7.74 12.15 -1.07
C GLY A 135 6.25 12.20 -0.72
N LEU A 136 5.79 11.28 0.13
CA LEU A 136 4.39 11.21 0.54
C LEU A 136 3.94 12.43 1.36
N LEU A 137 4.80 12.97 2.24
CA LEU A 137 4.52 14.24 2.95
C LEU A 137 4.41 15.42 1.97
N GLY A 138 5.27 15.45 0.95
CA GLY A 138 5.19 16.46 -0.11
C GLY A 138 3.85 16.39 -0.86
N VAL A 139 3.40 15.19 -1.20
CA VAL A 139 2.09 14.99 -1.84
C VAL A 139 0.95 15.37 -0.90
N GLN A 140 1.01 14.98 0.38
CA GLN A 140 -0.02 15.37 1.36
C GLN A 140 -0.13 16.89 1.50
N GLY A 141 0.99 17.62 1.46
CA GLY A 141 1.00 19.07 1.43
C GLY A 141 0.30 19.64 0.19
N MET A 142 0.58 19.07 -0.99
CA MET A 142 -0.06 19.48 -2.25
C MET A 142 -1.58 19.21 -2.25
N LEU A 143 -2.03 18.11 -1.63
CA LEU A 143 -3.45 17.77 -1.53
C LEU A 143 -4.23 18.67 -0.56
N GLY A 144 -3.56 19.19 0.48
CA GLY A 144 -4.19 20.09 1.46
C GLY A 144 -4.25 21.56 1.03
N GLU A 145 -3.66 21.91 -0.12
CA GLU A 145 -3.62 23.27 -0.68
C GLU A 145 -4.66 23.49 -1.80
N GLU A 146 -5.41 22.45 -2.21
CA GLU A 146 -6.51 22.50 -3.20
C GLU A 146 -7.88 22.82 -2.55
#